data_AF-B6T2W9-F1
#
_entry.id   AF-B6T2W9-F1
#
_cell.length_a   1.000
_cell.length_b   1.000
_cell.length_c   1.000
_cell.angle_alpha   90.00
_cell.angle_beta   90.00
_cell.angle_gamma   90.00
#
_symmetry.space_group_name_H-M   'P 1'
#
loop_
_entity.id
_entity.type
_entity.pdbx_description
1 polymer ?
#
loop_
_entity_poly.entity_id
_entity_poly.type
_entity_poly.pdbx_seq_one_letter_code
_entity_poly.pdbx_strand_id
1 'polypeptide(L)'
;MLPSFLSCVASPLLTTACTPTASSQQAAAAAPPLQSLRLPPQPGNNYRPVATTLVAAAAAGLLLLSPATAPSRAEAEFTVYYGTAASAANYGGYGGNASKKDTAEYVYDVPEGWKERLVSKVEKGTNGTDSEFFNPRKRAEKEYLTFLSGIRALAPLSAVLDNLALSDVGLLDQISSADDVRSAERADGAGQVYYEYEVAGASAHSLISVTCARNKLYAHFVTAPNAEWSRDEAMLRRLHESFKTIQPGAPPPATET
;
A
#
# COMPACT_ATOMS: atom_id res chain seq x y z
N MET A 1 55.49 34.20 -7.66
CA MET A 1 54.66 35.30 -7.13
C MET A 1 53.46 34.66 -6.41
N LEU A 2 53.52 34.62 -5.07
CA LEU A 2 52.52 34.13 -4.10
C LEU A 2 51.54 35.29 -3.74
N PRO A 3 50.44 35.09 -2.96
CA PRO A 3 49.37 34.09 -3.07
C PRO A 3 47.97 34.63 -2.60
N SER A 4 46.99 33.73 -2.58
CA SER A 4 45.80 33.58 -1.70
C SER A 4 45.42 34.66 -0.67
N PHE A 5 44.10 34.96 -0.61
CA PHE A 5 43.39 35.34 0.62
C PHE A 5 42.18 34.42 0.85
N LEU A 6 42.25 33.66 1.94
CA LEU A 6 41.12 33.04 2.65
C LEU A 6 40.45 34.10 3.53
N SER A 7 39.13 34.07 3.65
CA SER A 7 38.44 34.71 4.78
C SER A 7 37.27 33.84 5.25
N CYS A 8 37.23 33.66 6.57
CA CYS A 8 36.37 32.78 7.35
C CYS A 8 35.51 33.68 8.27
N VAL A 9 34.20 33.47 8.33
CA VAL A 9 33.28 34.06 9.35
C VAL A 9 32.15 33.05 9.57
N ALA A 10 32.22 32.21 10.60
CA ALA A 10 31.71 32.39 11.97
C ALA A 10 30.16 32.41 12.09
N SER A 11 29.60 31.31 12.62
CA SER A 11 28.19 31.15 13.04
C SER A 11 27.94 31.74 14.43
N PRO A 12 26.69 32.14 14.76
CA PRO A 12 26.22 32.17 16.13
C PRO A 12 25.21 31.04 16.44
N LEU A 13 25.37 30.47 17.63
CA LEU A 13 24.45 29.59 18.34
C LEU A 13 23.21 30.37 18.81
N LEU A 14 22.03 29.78 18.70
CA LEU A 14 20.82 30.25 19.38
C LEU A 14 20.19 29.10 20.18
N THR A 15 20.38 29.19 21.49
CA THR A 15 19.79 28.36 22.53
C THR A 15 18.50 29.03 23.00
N THR A 16 17.36 28.33 23.07
CA THR A 16 16.19 28.83 23.81
C THR A 16 15.40 27.69 24.49
N ALA A 17 15.59 27.66 25.81
CA ALA A 17 14.74 27.28 26.94
C ALA A 17 13.59 26.26 26.81
N CYS A 18 13.68 25.25 27.68
CA CYS A 18 12.60 24.36 28.14
C CYS A 18 11.66 25.05 29.15
N THR A 19 10.39 24.67 29.14
CA THR A 19 9.45 24.81 30.26
C THR A 19 8.76 23.48 30.52
N PRO A 20 8.83 22.90 31.74
CA PRO A 20 7.94 21.82 32.16
C PRO A 20 6.85 22.37 33.09
N THR A 21 5.59 21.96 32.88
CA THR A 21 4.49 22.31 33.79
C THR A 21 3.70 21.07 34.21
N ALA A 22 3.93 20.72 35.47
CA ALA A 22 3.01 20.22 36.51
C ALA A 22 2.10 19.01 36.27
N SER A 23 2.39 17.98 37.06
CA SER A 23 1.58 16.83 37.45
C SER A 23 0.29 17.21 38.17
N SER A 24 -0.76 16.40 37.98
CA SER A 24 -1.91 16.31 38.89
C SER A 24 -2.19 14.84 39.19
N GLN A 25 -2.26 14.54 40.48
CA GLN A 25 -2.48 13.22 41.08
C GLN A 25 -3.97 12.84 41.07
N GLN A 26 -4.27 11.57 40.83
CA GLN A 26 -5.32 10.76 41.47
C GLN A 26 -5.39 9.42 40.74
N ALA A 27 -5.72 8.27 41.31
CA ALA A 27 -5.76 7.71 42.65
C ALA A 27 -6.15 6.25 42.39
N ALA A 28 -5.47 5.30 43.02
CA ALA A 28 -5.69 3.87 42.83
C ALA A 28 -7.09 3.46 43.32
N ALA A 29 -7.79 2.64 42.53
CA ALA A 29 -8.90 1.82 43.00
C ALA A 29 -9.04 0.53 42.17
N ALA A 30 -8.66 -0.58 42.81
CA ALA A 30 -9.25 -1.92 42.76
C ALA A 30 -9.64 -2.55 41.41
N ALA A 31 -8.85 -3.53 40.98
CA ALA A 31 -9.25 -4.55 40.01
C ALA A 31 -10.22 -5.57 40.65
N PRO A 32 -11.38 -5.88 40.03
CA PRO A 32 -12.15 -7.07 40.34
C PRO A 32 -11.64 -8.28 39.54
N PRO A 33 -11.84 -9.51 40.04
CA PRO A 33 -11.31 -10.73 39.41
C PRO A 33 -12.07 -11.09 38.13
N LEU A 34 -11.34 -11.41 37.06
CA LEU A 34 -11.90 -11.98 35.85
C LEU A 34 -12.46 -13.38 36.14
N GLN A 35 -13.78 -13.49 36.04
CA GLN A 35 -14.51 -14.75 36.11
C GLN A 35 -14.20 -15.60 34.87
N SER A 36 -13.69 -16.81 35.09
CA SER A 36 -13.46 -17.78 34.03
C SER A 36 -14.79 -18.23 33.43
N LEU A 37 -15.02 -17.90 32.15
CA LEU A 37 -16.07 -18.53 31.35
C LEU A 37 -15.64 -19.97 31.03
N ARG A 38 -16.24 -20.92 31.75
CA ARG A 38 -16.22 -22.35 31.43
C ARG A 38 -16.96 -22.57 30.10
N LEU A 39 -16.24 -22.96 29.06
CA LEU A 39 -16.82 -23.60 27.89
C LEU A 39 -17.15 -25.07 28.21
N PRO A 40 -18.31 -25.59 27.77
CA PRO A 40 -18.66 -27.01 27.91
C PRO A 40 -17.83 -27.89 26.95
N PRO A 41 -17.61 -29.17 27.30
CA PRO A 41 -16.84 -30.11 26.49
C PRO A 41 -17.62 -30.56 25.25
N GLN A 42 -17.00 -30.41 24.07
CA GLN A 42 -17.46 -31.00 22.81
C GLN A 42 -17.09 -32.49 22.74
N PRO A 43 -18.04 -33.41 22.48
CA PRO A 43 -17.75 -34.83 22.34
C PRO A 43 -17.37 -35.21 20.90
N GLY A 44 -16.19 -35.84 20.78
CA GLY A 44 -15.96 -37.07 20.02
C GLY A 44 -16.25 -37.10 18.51
N ASN A 45 -15.19 -36.88 17.72
CA ASN A 45 -15.05 -37.34 16.34
C ASN A 45 -15.41 -38.83 16.20
N ASN A 46 -16.39 -39.13 15.35
CA ASN A 46 -16.59 -40.47 14.78
C ASN A 46 -16.86 -40.33 13.27
N TYR A 47 -15.80 -40.27 12.49
CA TYR A 47 -15.86 -40.44 11.04
C TYR A 47 -15.92 -41.94 10.72
N ARG A 48 -17.04 -42.39 10.17
CA ARG A 48 -17.16 -43.67 9.45
C ARG A 48 -17.34 -43.35 7.95
N PRO A 49 -16.45 -43.82 7.06
CA PRO A 49 -16.73 -43.80 5.64
C PRO A 49 -17.51 -45.07 5.29
N VAL A 50 -18.67 -44.93 4.66
CA VAL A 50 -19.33 -46.05 3.99
C VAL A 50 -19.44 -45.68 2.52
N ALA A 51 -18.63 -46.37 1.72
CA ALA A 51 -18.68 -46.39 0.29
C ALA A 51 -19.89 -47.22 -0.16
N THR A 52 -20.70 -46.71 -1.08
CA THR A 52 -21.57 -47.58 -1.87
C THR A 52 -21.81 -47.02 -3.27
N THR A 53 -21.47 -47.88 -4.23
CA THR A 53 -22.13 -48.11 -5.53
C THR A 53 -22.03 -47.06 -6.65
N LEU A 54 -21.15 -47.40 -7.59
CA LEU A 54 -21.25 -47.16 -9.03
C LEU A 54 -22.66 -47.44 -9.58
N VAL A 55 -23.19 -46.49 -10.35
CA VAL A 55 -24.16 -46.76 -11.43
C VAL A 55 -23.57 -46.14 -12.70
N ALA A 56 -23.15 -47.01 -13.62
CA ALA A 56 -22.82 -46.65 -14.98
C ALA A 56 -24.13 -46.54 -15.77
N ALA A 57 -24.38 -45.39 -16.38
CA ALA A 57 -25.37 -45.22 -17.43
C ALA A 57 -24.66 -44.56 -18.62
N ALA A 58 -24.46 -45.35 -19.67
CA ALA A 58 -24.01 -44.91 -20.97
C ALA A 58 -25.17 -44.22 -21.72
N ALA A 59 -24.91 -43.04 -22.28
CA ALA A 59 -25.67 -42.54 -23.41
C ALA A 59 -24.77 -41.64 -24.25
N ALA A 60 -24.55 -42.07 -25.49
CA ALA A 60 -23.79 -41.39 -26.51
C ALA A 60 -24.47 -40.06 -26.92
N GLY A 61 -23.67 -39.03 -27.10
CA GLY A 61 -24.09 -37.73 -27.62
C GLY A 61 -22.88 -36.98 -28.15
N LEU A 62 -22.41 -37.37 -29.34
CA LEU A 62 -21.50 -36.57 -30.15
C LEU A 62 -22.29 -35.36 -30.68
N LEU A 63 -22.21 -34.24 -29.97
CA LEU A 63 -22.59 -32.94 -30.51
C LEU A 63 -21.34 -32.07 -30.57
N LEU A 64 -20.93 -31.84 -31.81
CA LEU A 64 -20.08 -30.75 -32.26
C LEU A 64 -20.66 -29.44 -31.71
N LEU A 65 -20.14 -28.94 -30.59
CA LEU A 65 -20.35 -27.57 -30.18
C LEU A 65 -18.99 -26.88 -30.14
N SER A 66 -18.90 -25.85 -30.98
CA SER A 66 -17.85 -24.86 -31.06
C SER A 66 -17.30 -24.50 -29.67
N PRO A 67 -16.01 -24.14 -29.55
CA PRO A 67 -15.54 -23.48 -28.34
C PRO A 67 -16.36 -22.21 -28.20
N ALA A 68 -17.32 -22.23 -27.26
CA ALA A 68 -17.96 -21.03 -26.77
C ALA A 68 -16.81 -20.18 -26.24
N THR A 69 -16.52 -19.11 -26.98
CA THR A 69 -15.67 -18.03 -26.51
C THR A 69 -16.20 -17.68 -25.14
N ALA A 70 -15.42 -17.98 -24.10
CA ALA A 70 -15.73 -17.55 -22.75
C ALA A 70 -16.08 -16.06 -22.85
N PRO A 71 -17.12 -15.58 -22.15
CA PRO A 71 -17.44 -14.17 -22.18
C PRO A 71 -16.16 -13.45 -21.78
N SER A 72 -15.61 -12.69 -22.72
CA SER A 72 -14.51 -11.76 -22.46
C SER A 72 -15.00 -10.92 -21.28
N ARG A 73 -14.50 -11.24 -20.08
CA ARG A 73 -14.62 -10.38 -18.91
C ARG A 73 -14.09 -9.05 -19.42
N ALA A 74 -14.98 -8.08 -19.60
CA ALA A 74 -14.62 -6.75 -20.09
C ALA A 74 -13.37 -6.34 -19.33
N GLU A 75 -12.24 -6.30 -20.06
CA GLU A 75 -10.94 -6.03 -19.47
C GLU A 75 -11.10 -4.67 -18.80
N ALA A 76 -10.84 -4.60 -17.50
CA ALA A 76 -11.05 -3.36 -16.76
C ALA A 76 -10.24 -2.27 -17.48
N GLU A 77 -10.88 -1.17 -17.85
CA GLU A 77 -10.15 -0.03 -18.41
C GLU A 77 -9.38 0.63 -17.27
N PHE A 78 -8.16 1.09 -17.53
CA PHE A 78 -7.30 1.71 -16.52
C PHE A 78 -6.91 3.11 -16.98
N THR A 79 -6.86 4.04 -16.03
CA THR A 79 -6.34 5.39 -16.25
C THR A 79 -5.07 5.59 -15.44
N VAL A 80 -4.01 6.11 -16.07
CA VAL A 80 -2.76 6.42 -15.35
C VAL A 80 -2.95 7.64 -14.45
N TYR A 81 -2.76 7.46 -13.15
CA TYR A 81 -2.68 8.54 -12.17
C TYR A 81 -1.28 9.15 -12.13
N TYR A 82 -1.22 10.48 -12.01
CA TYR A 82 0.01 11.25 -11.95
C TYR A 82 0.08 11.98 -10.62
N GLY A 83 0.89 11.45 -9.70
CA GLY A 83 1.03 11.98 -8.34
C GLY A 83 2.31 12.77 -8.15
N THR A 84 2.30 13.71 -7.20
CA THR A 84 3.34 14.74 -7.06
C THR A 84 4.17 14.61 -5.78
N ALA A 85 3.69 13.82 -4.80
CA ALA A 85 4.31 13.71 -3.48
C ALA A 85 4.63 15.07 -2.85
N ALA A 86 3.75 16.06 -3.06
CA ALA A 86 3.95 17.42 -2.57
C ALA A 86 3.84 17.42 -1.03
N SER A 87 4.72 18.14 -0.32
CA SER A 87 4.65 18.19 1.15
C SER A 87 3.30 18.74 1.64
N ALA A 88 2.92 18.47 2.89
CA ALA A 88 1.71 19.03 3.51
C ALA A 88 1.70 20.58 3.51
N ALA A 89 2.87 21.22 3.43
CA ALA A 89 2.98 22.67 3.28
C ALA A 89 2.45 23.16 1.92
N ASN A 90 2.54 22.32 0.89
CA ASN A 90 2.06 22.59 -0.47
C ASN A 90 0.69 21.94 -0.73
N TYR A 91 -0.04 21.58 0.33
CA TYR A 91 -1.39 21.06 0.23
C TYR A 91 -2.31 22.07 -0.48
N GLY A 92 -3.07 21.60 -1.46
CA GLY A 92 -3.86 22.46 -2.38
C GLY A 92 -3.23 22.65 -3.75
N GLY A 93 -1.99 22.17 -3.94
CA GLY A 93 -1.31 22.19 -5.24
C GLY A 93 -0.75 23.56 -5.60
N TYR A 94 0.08 23.58 -6.65
CA TYR A 94 0.54 24.81 -7.27
C TYR A 94 -0.59 25.36 -8.14
N GLY A 95 -1.18 26.48 -7.74
CA GLY A 95 -2.17 27.17 -8.57
C GLY A 95 -1.56 27.54 -9.92
N GLY A 96 -2.24 27.16 -11.01
CA GLY A 96 -1.81 27.43 -12.39
C GLY A 96 -2.27 26.36 -13.37
N ASN A 97 -2.12 26.61 -14.68
CA ASN A 97 -2.43 25.65 -15.75
C ASN A 97 -1.38 24.51 -15.87
N ALA A 98 -0.66 24.20 -14.79
CA ALA A 98 0.32 23.12 -14.79
C ALA A 98 -0.40 21.78 -14.94
N SER A 99 -0.04 21.00 -15.95
CA SER A 99 -0.54 19.63 -16.06
C SER A 99 0.00 18.80 -14.90
N LYS A 100 -0.85 17.97 -14.27
CA LYS A 100 -0.37 16.99 -13.27
C LYS A 100 0.75 16.11 -13.84
N LYS A 101 0.71 15.84 -15.14
CA LYS A 101 1.73 15.05 -15.85
C LYS A 101 3.12 15.69 -15.79
N ASP A 102 3.21 17.01 -15.91
CA ASP A 102 4.50 17.72 -15.98
C ASP A 102 5.17 17.83 -14.60
N THR A 103 4.39 17.71 -13.54
CA THR A 103 4.84 17.84 -12.13
C THR A 103 4.90 16.49 -11.40
N ALA A 104 4.55 15.41 -12.08
CA ALA A 104 4.47 14.08 -11.49
C ALA A 104 5.84 13.57 -11.05
N GLU A 105 5.88 12.97 -9.87
CA GLU A 105 7.04 12.26 -9.33
C GLU A 105 6.87 10.75 -9.40
N TYR A 106 5.63 10.27 -9.51
CA TYR A 106 5.28 8.87 -9.66
C TYR A 106 4.00 8.71 -10.47
N VAL A 107 3.78 7.50 -10.97
CA VAL A 107 2.53 7.09 -11.63
C VAL A 107 2.15 5.67 -11.23
N TYR A 108 0.86 5.38 -11.29
CA TYR A 108 0.28 4.04 -11.22
C TYR A 108 -1.05 4.02 -11.96
N ASP A 109 -1.51 2.84 -12.36
CA ASP A 109 -2.81 2.64 -13.01
C ASP A 109 -3.92 2.69 -11.96
N VAL A 110 -5.06 3.30 -12.29
CA VAL A 110 -6.29 3.30 -11.47
C VAL A 110 -7.40 2.67 -12.30
N PRO A 111 -8.18 1.71 -11.77
CA PRO A 111 -9.28 1.13 -12.52
C PRO A 111 -10.37 2.16 -12.79
N GLU A 112 -10.98 2.09 -13.97
CA GLU A 112 -12.10 2.95 -14.31
C GLU A 112 -13.25 2.78 -13.30
N GLY A 113 -13.85 3.89 -12.90
CA GLY A 113 -14.95 3.93 -11.94
C GLY A 113 -14.53 3.94 -10.48
N TRP A 114 -13.23 3.78 -10.16
CA TRP A 114 -12.73 4.03 -8.81
C TRP A 114 -12.81 5.53 -8.47
N LYS A 115 -13.06 5.83 -7.19
CA LYS A 115 -13.18 7.21 -6.72
C LYS A 115 -11.93 7.61 -5.95
N GLU A 116 -11.39 8.78 -6.27
CA GLU A 116 -10.35 9.42 -5.46
C GLU A 116 -10.95 9.85 -4.12
N ARG A 117 -10.34 9.41 -3.02
CA ARG A 117 -10.62 9.96 -1.69
C ARG A 117 -9.81 11.23 -1.54
N LEU A 118 -10.46 12.31 -1.09
CA LEU A 118 -9.74 13.51 -0.72
C LEU A 118 -8.88 13.24 0.52
N VAL A 119 -7.57 13.17 0.32
CA VAL A 119 -6.58 13.08 1.39
C VAL A 119 -6.47 14.45 2.05
N SER A 120 -6.56 14.53 3.38
CA SER A 120 -6.48 15.81 4.09
C SER A 120 -5.04 16.29 4.30
N LYS A 121 -4.86 17.59 4.57
CA LYS A 121 -3.57 18.17 4.95
C LYS A 121 -2.96 17.49 6.18
N VAL A 122 -3.81 17.08 7.13
CA VAL A 122 -3.39 16.40 8.37
C VAL A 122 -2.85 15.02 8.04
N GLU A 123 -3.56 14.21 7.27
CA GLU A 123 -3.09 12.88 6.86
C GLU A 123 -1.76 12.98 6.11
N LYS A 124 -1.68 13.85 5.11
CA LYS A 124 -0.42 14.11 4.39
C LYS A 124 0.74 14.51 5.31
N GLY A 125 0.46 15.27 6.38
CA GLY A 125 1.47 15.70 7.35
C GLY A 125 1.84 14.62 8.38
N THR A 126 0.92 13.71 8.70
CA THR A 126 1.08 12.71 9.77
C THR A 126 1.65 11.40 9.26
N ASN A 127 1.09 10.84 8.18
CA ASN A 127 1.50 9.53 7.64
C ASN A 127 2.02 9.61 6.19
N GLY A 128 2.06 10.80 5.61
CA GLY A 128 2.61 11.00 4.27
C GLY A 128 1.69 10.57 3.13
N THR A 129 0.40 10.30 3.37
CA THR A 129 -0.54 9.94 2.29
C THR A 129 -0.59 11.05 1.22
N ASP A 130 -0.34 10.72 -0.04
CA ASP A 130 -0.44 11.66 -1.18
C ASP A 130 -1.74 11.44 -1.97
N SER A 131 -2.10 10.19 -2.22
CA SER A 131 -3.27 9.80 -3.01
C SER A 131 -3.92 8.53 -2.47
N GLU A 132 -5.24 8.43 -2.62
CA GLU A 132 -6.01 7.23 -2.29
C GLU A 132 -7.19 7.09 -3.25
N PHE A 133 -7.38 5.89 -3.80
CA PHE A 133 -8.50 5.51 -4.66
C PHE A 133 -9.19 4.29 -4.08
N PHE A 134 -10.51 4.23 -4.20
CA PHE A 134 -11.28 3.09 -3.72
C PHE A 134 -12.37 2.69 -4.70
N ASN A 135 -12.73 1.41 -4.67
CA ASN A 135 -13.86 0.91 -5.41
C ASN A 135 -15.17 1.41 -4.76
N PRO A 136 -16.01 2.23 -5.43
CA PRO A 136 -17.23 2.75 -4.81
C PRO A 136 -18.25 1.66 -4.46
N ARG A 137 -18.17 0.48 -5.09
CA ARG A 137 -19.02 -0.68 -4.78
C ARG A 137 -18.44 -1.52 -3.64
N LYS A 138 -17.12 -1.49 -3.44
CA LYS A 138 -16.37 -2.29 -2.47
C LYS A 138 -15.40 -1.38 -1.72
N ARG A 139 -15.91 -0.53 -0.82
CA ARG A 139 -15.11 0.56 -0.21
C ARG A 139 -13.83 0.13 0.52
N ALA A 140 -13.76 -1.12 0.96
CA ALA A 140 -12.58 -1.67 1.63
C ALA A 140 -11.49 -2.14 0.63
N GLU A 141 -11.84 -2.29 -0.65
CA GLU A 141 -10.90 -2.45 -1.76
C GLU A 141 -10.40 -1.07 -2.19
N LYS A 142 -9.13 -0.81 -1.94
CA LYS A 142 -8.52 0.50 -2.16
C LYS A 142 -7.03 0.39 -2.49
N GLU A 143 -6.52 1.43 -3.11
CA GLU A 143 -5.11 1.66 -3.30
C GLU A 143 -4.74 3.05 -2.81
N TYR A 144 -3.55 3.20 -2.25
CA TYR A 144 -3.07 4.49 -1.78
C TYR A 144 -1.55 4.55 -1.86
N LEU A 145 -1.02 5.76 -1.91
CA LEU A 145 0.41 6.00 -1.86
C LEU A 145 0.75 6.91 -0.70
N THR A 146 1.78 6.52 0.04
CA THR A 146 2.44 7.37 1.03
C THR A 146 3.85 7.75 0.56
N PHE A 147 4.34 8.90 1.02
CA PHE A 147 5.72 9.30 0.81
C PHE A 147 6.34 9.88 2.08
N LEU A 148 7.64 9.68 2.24
CA LEU A 148 8.44 10.29 3.30
C LEU A 148 9.63 11.02 2.67
N SER A 149 9.74 12.33 2.95
CA SER A 149 10.85 13.14 2.47
C SER A 149 12.10 12.95 3.34
N GLY A 150 13.29 13.14 2.76
CA GLY A 150 14.56 13.02 3.48
C GLY A 150 15.22 11.64 3.40
N ILE A 151 14.56 10.67 2.76
CA ILE A 151 15.07 9.31 2.61
C ILE A 151 15.77 9.16 1.26
N ARG A 152 17.06 8.83 1.27
CA ARG A 152 17.91 8.72 0.05
C ARG A 152 18.15 7.28 -0.41
N ALA A 153 18.01 6.33 0.50
CA ALA A 153 18.25 4.92 0.27
C ALA A 153 17.26 4.11 1.11
N LEU A 154 16.89 2.93 0.61
CA LEU A 154 16.07 2.00 1.37
C LEU A 154 16.88 1.46 2.57
N ALA A 155 16.22 1.32 3.72
CA ALA A 155 16.76 0.51 4.82
C ALA A 155 16.81 -0.97 4.39
N PRO A 156 17.43 -1.90 5.15
CA PRO A 156 17.36 -3.31 4.83
C PRO A 156 15.91 -3.80 4.65
N LEU A 157 15.67 -4.70 3.70
CA LEU A 157 14.34 -5.22 3.34
C LEU A 157 13.49 -5.61 4.55
N SER A 158 14.08 -6.23 5.56
CA SER A 158 13.39 -6.67 6.78
C SER A 158 12.89 -5.53 7.67
N ALA A 159 13.51 -4.35 7.60
CA ALA A 159 13.18 -3.22 8.48
C ALA A 159 12.17 -2.25 7.85
N VAL A 160 12.07 -2.20 6.52
CA VAL A 160 11.22 -1.21 5.83
C VAL A 160 9.74 -1.45 6.12
N LEU A 161 9.27 -2.70 6.10
CA LEU A 161 7.87 -3.03 6.37
C LEU A 161 7.45 -2.64 7.79
N ASP A 162 8.26 -3.02 8.80
CA ASP A 162 8.00 -2.67 10.20
C ASP A 162 7.93 -1.16 10.41
N ASN A 163 8.84 -0.41 9.78
CA ASN A 163 8.85 1.06 9.86
C ASN A 163 7.62 1.69 9.20
N LEU A 164 7.14 1.15 8.08
CA LEU A 164 5.93 1.63 7.41
C LEU A 164 4.69 1.38 8.29
N ALA A 165 4.61 0.22 8.94
CA ALA A 165 3.52 -0.15 9.83
C ALA A 165 3.37 0.80 11.04
N LEU A 166 4.45 1.44 11.49
CA LEU A 166 4.37 2.46 12.56
C LEU A 166 3.54 3.69 12.18
N SER A 167 3.42 3.99 10.87
CA SER A 167 2.65 5.11 10.35
C SER A 167 1.24 4.74 9.87
N ASP A 168 0.95 3.44 9.75
CA ASP A 168 -0.31 2.90 9.27
C ASP A 168 -0.84 1.82 10.22
N VAL A 169 -1.84 2.21 11.02
CA VAL A 169 -2.46 1.34 12.02
C VAL A 169 -3.16 0.14 11.39
N GLY A 170 -3.72 0.29 10.18
CA GLY A 170 -4.39 -0.82 9.48
C GLY A 170 -3.38 -1.86 9.02
N LEU A 171 -2.25 -1.42 8.48
CA LEU A 171 -1.15 -2.30 8.12
C LEU A 171 -0.54 -2.99 9.36
N LEU A 172 -0.36 -2.25 10.46
CA LEU A 172 0.16 -2.80 11.71
C LEU A 172 -0.72 -3.94 12.24
N ASP A 173 -2.04 -3.76 12.24
CA ASP A 173 -3.00 -4.81 12.65
C ASP A 173 -2.96 -6.01 11.70
N GLN A 174 -2.87 -5.74 10.40
CA GLN A 174 -2.78 -6.79 9.39
C GLN A 174 -1.51 -7.62 9.51
N ILE A 175 -0.34 -7.00 9.71
CA ILE A 175 0.93 -7.70 9.93
C ILE A 175 0.87 -8.50 11.25
N SER A 176 0.27 -7.93 12.31
CA SER A 176 0.14 -8.60 13.61
C SER A 176 -0.74 -9.85 13.55
N SER A 177 -1.67 -9.93 12.59
CA SER A 177 -2.60 -11.04 12.38
C SER A 177 -2.34 -11.81 11.07
N ALA A 178 -1.17 -11.62 10.46
CA ALA A 178 -0.84 -12.23 9.17
C ALA A 178 -0.57 -13.73 9.29
N ASP A 179 -1.16 -14.50 8.37
CA ASP A 179 -0.84 -15.91 8.18
C ASP A 179 0.49 -16.08 7.42
N ASP A 180 0.77 -15.16 6.48
CA ASP A 180 1.99 -15.15 5.66
C ASP A 180 2.41 -13.72 5.30
N VAL A 181 3.72 -13.47 5.34
CA VAL A 181 4.35 -12.21 4.91
C VAL A 181 5.52 -12.55 4.00
N ARG A 182 5.39 -12.24 2.72
CA ARG A 182 6.46 -12.42 1.74
C ARG A 182 7.12 -11.09 1.45
N SER A 183 8.42 -11.15 1.20
CA SER A 183 9.21 -10.00 0.78
C SER A 183 10.11 -10.38 -0.39
N ALA A 184 10.23 -9.49 -1.36
CA ALA A 184 11.07 -9.64 -2.52
C ALA A 184 11.73 -8.31 -2.89
N GLU A 185 12.88 -8.39 -3.55
CA GLU A 185 13.53 -7.25 -4.17
C GLU A 185 13.43 -7.39 -5.69
N ARG A 186 12.96 -6.33 -6.36
CA ARG A 186 12.88 -6.21 -7.82
C ARG A 186 13.61 -4.95 -8.27
N ALA A 187 14.41 -5.05 -9.31
CA ALA A 187 14.93 -3.87 -10.01
C ALA A 187 14.15 -3.67 -11.32
N ASP A 188 13.86 -2.41 -11.67
CA ASP A 188 13.35 -2.09 -13.00
C ASP A 188 14.48 -2.02 -14.05
N GLY A 189 14.11 -1.86 -15.32
CA GLY A 189 15.08 -1.73 -16.41
C GLY A 189 15.97 -0.48 -16.33
N ALA A 190 15.61 0.51 -15.49
CA ALA A 190 16.38 1.73 -15.25
C ALA A 190 17.29 1.63 -14.00
N GLY A 191 17.31 0.48 -13.32
CA GLY A 191 18.11 0.23 -12.11
C GLY A 191 17.47 0.77 -10.82
N GLN A 192 16.23 1.24 -10.85
CA GLN A 192 15.49 1.61 -9.64
C GLN A 192 15.09 0.33 -8.90
N VAL A 193 15.44 0.25 -7.63
CA VAL A 193 15.11 -0.88 -6.75
C VAL A 193 13.74 -0.66 -6.11
N TYR A 194 12.91 -1.69 -6.14
CA TYR A 194 11.61 -1.80 -5.51
C TYR A 194 11.65 -2.97 -4.52
N TYR A 195 11.16 -2.73 -3.31
CA TYR A 195 10.85 -3.77 -2.35
C TYR A 195 9.38 -4.08 -2.42
N GLU A 196 9.06 -5.35 -2.61
CA GLU A 196 7.70 -5.83 -2.75
C GLU A 196 7.35 -6.68 -1.54
N TYR A 197 6.22 -6.38 -0.91
CA TYR A 197 5.68 -7.15 0.20
C TYR A 197 4.28 -7.64 -0.15
N GLU A 198 4.02 -8.89 0.20
CA GLU A 198 2.69 -9.50 0.13
C GLU A 198 2.31 -9.92 1.55
N VAL A 199 1.27 -9.32 2.09
CA VAL A 199 0.78 -9.58 3.46
C VAL A 199 -0.59 -10.23 3.35
N ALA A 200 -0.64 -11.54 3.63
CA ALA A 200 -1.88 -12.29 3.73
C ALA A 200 -2.38 -12.25 5.18
N GLY A 201 -3.29 -11.30 5.46
CA GLY A 201 -3.91 -11.12 6.77
C GLY A 201 -5.18 -11.94 6.95
N ALA A 202 -5.58 -12.15 8.20
CA ALA A 202 -6.81 -12.86 8.54
C ALA A 202 -8.08 -12.22 7.91
N SER A 203 -8.12 -10.89 7.76
CA SER A 203 -9.27 -10.13 7.24
C SER A 203 -9.07 -9.56 5.83
N ALA A 204 -7.83 -9.25 5.47
CA ALA A 204 -7.48 -8.56 4.23
C ALA A 204 -6.12 -9.01 3.70
N HIS A 205 -5.95 -8.85 2.40
CA HIS A 205 -4.72 -9.09 1.67
C HIS A 205 -4.17 -7.77 1.17
N SER A 206 -2.87 -7.53 1.35
CA SER A 206 -2.21 -6.28 0.94
C SER A 206 -0.93 -6.53 0.16
N LEU A 207 -0.80 -5.82 -0.96
CA LEU A 207 0.44 -5.72 -1.74
C LEU A 207 1.07 -4.36 -1.51
N ILE A 208 2.38 -4.31 -1.29
CA ILE A 208 3.10 -3.09 -0.93
C ILE A 208 4.36 -2.97 -1.75
N SER A 209 4.49 -1.91 -2.55
CA SER A 209 5.69 -1.64 -3.35
C SER A 209 6.38 -0.40 -2.80
N VAL A 210 7.65 -0.54 -2.43
CA VAL A 210 8.42 0.53 -1.78
C VAL A 210 9.66 0.85 -2.59
N THR A 211 9.89 2.12 -2.85
CA THR A 211 11.09 2.57 -3.57
C THR A 211 11.58 3.93 -3.06
N CYS A 212 12.83 4.26 -3.35
CA CYS A 212 13.42 5.55 -3.00
C CYS A 212 13.87 6.28 -4.26
N ALA A 213 13.31 7.47 -4.50
CA ALA A 213 13.68 8.35 -5.60
C ALA A 213 13.54 9.83 -5.16
N ARG A 214 14.31 10.75 -5.77
CA ARG A 214 14.22 12.21 -5.49
C ARG A 214 14.31 12.58 -3.99
N ASN A 215 15.14 11.88 -3.21
CA ASN A 215 15.28 12.08 -1.76
C ASN A 215 13.93 11.89 -1.01
N LYS A 216 13.07 11.02 -1.54
CA LYS A 216 11.82 10.58 -0.93
C LYS A 216 11.72 9.06 -1.01
N LEU A 217 11.16 8.46 0.03
CA LEU A 217 10.63 7.10 0.00
C LEU A 217 9.17 7.18 -0.47
N TYR A 218 8.78 6.30 -1.37
CA TYR A 218 7.40 6.11 -1.82
C TYR A 218 6.98 4.69 -1.45
N ALA A 219 5.78 4.54 -0.91
CA ALA A 219 5.17 3.24 -0.66
C ALA A 219 3.76 3.23 -1.26
N HIS A 220 3.55 2.36 -2.26
CA HIS A 220 2.25 2.11 -2.87
C HIS A 220 1.62 0.88 -2.24
N PHE A 221 0.37 1.01 -1.81
CA PHE A 221 -0.39 0.00 -1.11
C PHE A 221 -1.62 -0.35 -1.94
N VAL A 222 -1.86 -1.63 -2.15
CA VAL A 222 -3.11 -2.16 -2.71
C VAL A 222 -3.68 -3.13 -1.70
N THR A 223 -4.87 -2.87 -1.18
CA THR A 223 -5.49 -3.68 -0.12
C THR A 223 -6.93 -4.03 -0.46
N ALA A 224 -7.30 -5.28 -0.15
CA ALA A 224 -8.66 -5.78 -0.34
C ALA A 224 -9.02 -6.80 0.74
N PRO A 225 -10.29 -6.86 1.21
CA PRO A 225 -10.77 -7.96 2.04
C PRO A 225 -10.60 -9.30 1.30
N ASN A 226 -10.36 -10.39 2.03
CA ASN A 226 -10.06 -11.71 1.45
C ASN A 226 -11.12 -12.20 0.44
N ALA A 227 -12.39 -11.88 0.66
CA ALA A 227 -13.49 -12.22 -0.24
C ALA A 227 -13.41 -11.49 -1.60
N GLU A 228 -12.92 -10.25 -1.61
CA GLU A 228 -12.76 -9.44 -2.82
C GLU A 228 -11.42 -9.70 -3.49
N TRP A 229 -10.36 -9.88 -2.70
CA TRP A 229 -9.05 -10.34 -3.17
C TRP A 229 -9.18 -11.56 -4.08
N SER A 230 -9.88 -12.59 -3.63
CA SER A 230 -10.08 -13.83 -4.40
C SER A 230 -10.81 -13.64 -5.74
N ARG A 231 -11.56 -12.54 -5.91
CA ARG A 231 -12.33 -12.26 -7.13
C ARG A 231 -11.57 -11.37 -8.11
N ASP A 232 -10.79 -10.44 -7.57
CA ASP A 232 -10.16 -9.34 -8.31
C ASP A 232 -8.62 -9.39 -8.26
N GLU A 233 -8.03 -10.49 -7.79
CA GLU A 233 -6.58 -10.69 -7.64
C GLU A 233 -5.78 -10.21 -8.85
N ALA A 234 -6.16 -10.61 -10.07
CA ALA A 234 -5.46 -10.23 -11.30
C ALA A 234 -5.44 -8.70 -11.52
N MET A 235 -6.54 -8.02 -11.21
CA MET A 235 -6.62 -6.57 -11.30
C MET A 235 -5.76 -5.92 -10.21
N LEU A 236 -5.86 -6.39 -8.97
CA LEU A 236 -5.11 -5.84 -7.83
C LEU A 236 -3.59 -6.01 -8.00
N ARG A 237 -3.14 -7.15 -8.55
CA ARG A 237 -1.73 -7.37 -8.91
C ARG A 237 -1.27 -6.42 -10.01
N ARG A 238 -2.09 -6.19 -11.05
CA ARG A 238 -1.78 -5.20 -12.09
C ARG A 238 -1.63 -3.79 -11.51
N LEU A 239 -2.52 -3.37 -10.61
CA LEU A 239 -2.41 -2.06 -9.94
C LEU A 239 -1.08 -1.94 -9.21
N HIS A 240 -0.72 -2.96 -8.44
CA HIS A 240 0.54 -3.02 -7.71
C HIS A 240 1.78 -2.98 -8.64
N GLU A 241 1.76 -3.74 -9.73
CA GLU A 241 2.86 -3.81 -10.71
C GLU A 241 3.00 -2.53 -11.54
N SER A 242 1.91 -1.78 -11.71
CA SER A 242 1.91 -0.54 -12.50
C SER A 242 2.67 0.61 -11.85
N PHE A 243 2.92 0.53 -10.54
CA PHE A 243 3.57 1.60 -9.78
C PHE A 243 5.02 1.80 -10.22
N LYS A 244 5.34 3.05 -10.57
CA LYS A 244 6.70 3.48 -10.89
C LYS A 244 6.96 4.93 -10.53
N THR A 245 8.20 5.23 -10.19
CA THR A 245 8.66 6.62 -10.03
C THR A 245 9.13 7.19 -11.37
N ILE A 246 8.94 8.50 -11.56
CA ILE A 246 9.43 9.22 -12.74
C ILE A 246 10.84 9.75 -12.40
N GLN A 247 11.86 9.24 -13.09
CA GLN A 247 13.21 9.75 -12.93
C GLN A 247 13.30 11.20 -13.43
N PRO A 248 13.96 12.11 -12.68
CA PRO A 248 14.28 13.43 -13.19
C PRO A 248 15.21 13.30 -14.40
N GLY A 249 14.66 13.51 -15.60
CA GLY A 249 15.38 13.41 -16.88
C GLY A 249 14.86 12.33 -17.84
N ALA A 250 13.96 11.45 -17.40
CA ALA A 250 13.28 10.53 -18.31
C ALA A 250 12.06 11.22 -18.93
N PRO A 251 11.87 11.19 -20.26
CA PRO A 251 10.63 11.64 -20.87
C PRO A 251 9.46 10.82 -20.32
N PRO A 252 8.26 11.42 -20.12
CA PRO A 252 7.09 10.69 -19.67
C PRO A 252 6.84 9.48 -20.59
N PRO A 253 6.35 8.35 -20.06
CA PRO A 253 6.06 7.18 -20.88
C PRO A 253 5.13 7.60 -22.02
N ALA A 254 5.58 7.37 -23.27
CA ALA A 254 4.80 7.65 -24.46
C ALA A 254 3.47 6.93 -24.33
N THR A 255 2.38 7.67 -24.31
CA THR A 255 1.03 7.11 -24.35
C THR A 255 0.84 6.58 -25.77
N GLU A 256 0.75 5.26 -25.95
CA GLU A 256 0.23 4.71 -27.19
C GLU A 256 -1.21 5.20 -27.35
N THR A 257 -1.45 5.97 -28.42
CA THR A 257 -2.76 6.37 -28.92
C THR A 257 -3.52 5.19 -29.51
#